data_AF-K1SIT2-F1
#
_entry.id   AF-K1SIT2-F1
#
_cell.length_a   1.000
_cell.length_b   1.000
_cell.length_c   1.000
_cell.angle_alpha   90.00
_cell.angle_beta   90.00
_cell.angle_gamma   90.00
#
_symmetry.space_group_name_H-M   'P 1'
#
loop_
_entity.id
_entity.type
_entity.pdbx_description
1 polymer ?
#
loop_
_entity_poly.entity_id
_entity_poly.type
_entity_poly.pdbx_seq_one_letter_code
_entity_poly.pdbx_strand_id
1 'polypeptide(L)'
;MKKEQIQENGISRRGFLKRTALAGAAICIAPALEKVTAAEKAITGKSSVSAATIPAGMAAVRAQRTLSSGKAAFTISAMGFGCMGLNHHRSQSPDEKTCIRLIHEAIERGVTLFDTAESYGYHKNEKLVGEALKGYTDRVFVSSKFGHKFVNGVQVKTEEDSTPTNI
;
A
#
# COMPACT_ATOMS: atom_id res chain seq x y z
N MET A 1 -59.22 -16.83 -37.88
CA MET A 1 -58.36 -15.68 -37.54
C MET A 1 -58.27 -15.57 -36.02
N LYS A 2 -57.13 -15.95 -35.42
CA LYS A 2 -56.89 -15.83 -33.97
C LYS A 2 -56.40 -14.41 -33.67
N LYS A 3 -57.02 -13.71 -32.72
CA LYS A 3 -56.52 -12.43 -32.19
C LYS A 3 -55.55 -12.72 -31.04
N GLU A 4 -54.32 -12.26 -31.17
CA GLU A 4 -53.32 -12.23 -30.10
C GLU A 4 -53.70 -11.15 -29.07
N GLN A 5 -53.61 -11.48 -27.78
CA GLN A 5 -53.66 -10.51 -26.69
C GLN A 5 -52.24 -10.28 -26.17
N ILE A 6 -51.78 -9.04 -26.27
CA ILE A 6 -50.56 -8.54 -25.63
C ILE A 6 -50.89 -8.24 -24.17
N GLN A 7 -50.14 -8.83 -23.25
CA GLN A 7 -50.29 -8.63 -21.81
C GLN A 7 -49.24 -7.61 -21.33
N GLU A 8 -49.67 -6.38 -21.04
CA GLU A 8 -48.82 -5.38 -20.41
C GLU A 8 -48.73 -5.60 -18.88
N ASN A 9 -47.53 -5.92 -18.39
CA ASN A 9 -47.23 -6.02 -16.97
C ASN A 9 -46.73 -4.67 -16.41
N GLY A 10 -47.65 -3.75 -16.13
CA GLY A 10 -47.35 -2.49 -15.44
C GLY A 10 -47.30 -2.66 -13.91
N ILE A 11 -46.15 -2.37 -13.28
CA ILE A 11 -46.01 -2.38 -11.82
C ILE A 11 -46.85 -1.25 -11.21
N SER A 12 -47.85 -1.62 -10.40
CA SER A 12 -48.71 -0.67 -9.69
C SER A 12 -47.94 0.20 -8.70
N ARG A 13 -48.30 1.50 -8.60
CA ARG A 13 -47.77 2.46 -7.61
C ARG A 13 -47.86 1.94 -6.17
N ARG A 14 -48.87 1.10 -5.88
CA ARG A 14 -49.06 0.44 -4.58
C ARG A 14 -48.06 -0.69 -4.35
N GLY A 15 -47.62 -1.36 -5.42
CA GLY A 15 -46.56 -2.37 -5.40
C GLY A 15 -45.18 -1.74 -5.22
N PHE A 16 -44.94 -0.55 -5.79
CA PHE A 16 -43.73 0.23 -5.55
C PHE A 16 -43.60 0.63 -4.08
N LEU A 17 -44.63 1.27 -3.50
CA LEU A 17 -44.62 1.73 -2.10
C LEU A 17 -44.42 0.59 -1.08
N LYS A 18 -45.01 -0.58 -1.33
CA LYS A 18 -44.81 -1.77 -0.48
C LYS A 18 -43.38 -2.31 -0.53
N ARG A 19 -42.70 -2.18 -1.67
CA ARG A 19 -41.30 -2.62 -1.82
C ARG A 19 -40.30 -1.62 -1.22
N THR A 20 -40.60 -0.33 -1.23
CA THR A 20 -39.73 0.68 -0.59
C THR A 20 -39.81 0.67 0.94
N ALA A 21 -40.96 0.31 1.53
CA ALA A 21 -41.09 0.20 2.98
C ALA A 21 -40.22 -0.90 3.61
N LEU A 22 -39.90 -1.97 2.86
CA LEU A 22 -39.06 -3.06 3.36
C LEU A 22 -37.55 -2.72 3.34
N ALA A 23 -37.12 -1.72 2.57
CA ALA A 23 -35.73 -1.28 2.52
C ALA A 23 -35.38 -0.25 3.62
N GLY A 24 -36.38 0.28 4.32
CA GLY A 24 -36.22 1.36 5.32
C GLY A 24 -36.00 0.93 6.77
N ALA A 25 -35.98 -0.38 7.07
CA ALA A 25 -35.95 -0.90 8.44
C ALA A 25 -34.68 -1.71 8.79
N ALA A 26 -33.54 -1.42 8.16
CA ALA A 26 -32.25 -2.07 8.44
C ALA A 26 -31.13 -1.09 8.86
N ILE A 27 -31.50 0.10 9.36
CA ILE A 27 -30.54 1.03 9.97
C ILE A 27 -31.05 1.33 11.37
N CYS A 28 -30.78 0.45 12.33
CA CYS A 28 -30.76 0.73 13.77
C CYS A 28 -30.51 -0.57 14.55
N ILE A 29 -29.29 -1.16 14.49
CA ILE A 29 -28.54 -1.69 15.65
C ILE A 29 -27.06 -1.80 15.22
N ALA A 30 -26.25 -0.80 15.55
CA ALA A 30 -24.81 -0.96 15.74
C ALA A 30 -24.47 -0.22 17.05
N PRO A 31 -24.16 -0.98 18.11
CA PRO A 31 -22.75 -1.07 18.52
C PRO A 31 -22.32 -2.50 18.90
N ALA A 32 -22.90 -3.54 18.29
CA ALA A 32 -22.48 -4.92 18.56
C ALA A 32 -21.35 -5.44 17.65
N LEU A 33 -21.10 -4.79 16.50
CA LEU A 33 -20.11 -5.26 15.53
C LEU A 33 -18.65 -4.93 15.90
N GLU A 34 -18.43 -3.89 16.71
CA GLU A 34 -17.09 -3.57 17.27
C GLU A 34 -16.63 -4.60 18.31
N LYS A 35 -17.57 -5.15 19.10
CA LYS A 35 -17.23 -6.13 20.14
C LYS A 35 -16.93 -7.52 19.57
N VAL A 36 -17.55 -7.88 18.44
CA VAL A 36 -17.30 -9.15 17.76
C VAL A 36 -15.91 -9.14 17.09
N THR A 37 -15.51 -8.01 16.51
CA THR A 37 -14.18 -7.85 15.91
C THR A 37 -13.05 -7.76 16.95
N ALA A 38 -13.31 -7.18 18.12
CA ALA A 38 -12.34 -7.17 19.22
C ALA A 38 -12.12 -8.58 19.83
N ALA A 39 -13.16 -9.41 19.90
CA ALA A 39 -13.08 -10.77 20.42
C ALA A 39 -12.33 -11.74 19.48
N GLU A 40 -12.48 -11.58 18.16
CA GLU A 40 -11.75 -12.38 17.17
C GLU A 40 -10.23 -12.12 17.18
N LYS A 41 -9.84 -10.86 17.47
CA LYS A 41 -8.44 -10.41 17.58
C LYS A 41 -7.68 -11.08 18.74
N ALA A 42 -8.38 -11.41 19.83
CA ALA A 42 -7.79 -12.09 20.98
C ALA A 42 -7.63 -13.61 20.77
N ILE A 43 -8.43 -14.21 19.89
CA ILE A 43 -8.51 -15.68 19.75
C ILE A 43 -7.59 -16.22 18.65
N THR A 44 -7.24 -15.42 17.63
CA THR A 44 -6.61 -15.96 16.41
C THR A 44 -5.13 -15.60 16.19
N GLY A 45 -4.53 -14.70 16.97
CA GLY A 45 -3.08 -14.42 16.93
C GLY A 45 -2.49 -14.01 15.57
N LYS A 46 -3.32 -13.85 14.53
CA LYS A 46 -2.93 -13.39 13.20
C LYS A 46 -3.20 -11.89 13.14
N SER A 47 -2.12 -11.12 13.15
CA SER A 47 -2.13 -9.76 12.63
C SER A 47 -2.48 -9.81 11.15
N SER A 48 -3.76 -9.87 10.82
CA SER A 48 -4.24 -9.45 9.51
C SER A 48 -3.96 -7.95 9.45
N VAL A 49 -2.93 -7.59 8.69
CA VAL A 49 -2.63 -6.19 8.34
C VAL A 49 -3.94 -5.59 7.85
N SER A 50 -4.53 -4.72 8.67
CA SER A 50 -5.78 -4.04 8.33
C SER A 50 -5.46 -3.20 7.11
N ALA A 51 -5.96 -3.63 5.94
CA ALA A 51 -5.91 -2.83 4.74
C ALA A 51 -6.62 -1.53 5.09
N ALA A 52 -5.86 -0.45 5.26
CA ALA A 52 -6.42 0.89 5.25
C ALA A 52 -7.38 0.94 4.07
N THR A 53 -8.65 1.28 4.31
CA THR A 53 -9.69 1.24 3.28
C THR A 53 -9.28 2.18 2.14
N ILE A 54 -8.71 1.60 1.09
CA ILE A 54 -8.27 2.36 -0.07
C ILE A 54 -9.52 2.96 -0.73
N PRO A 55 -9.62 4.28 -0.92
CA PRO A 55 -10.80 4.92 -1.48
C PRO A 55 -11.25 4.24 -2.77
N ALA A 56 -12.56 4.03 -2.90
CA ALA A 56 -13.15 3.48 -4.11
C ALA A 56 -12.79 4.39 -5.31
N GLY A 57 -12.09 3.82 -6.30
CA GLY A 57 -11.60 4.55 -7.48
C GLY A 57 -10.09 4.85 -7.50
N MET A 58 -9.39 4.67 -6.38
CA MET A 58 -7.93 4.81 -6.35
C MET A 58 -7.25 3.54 -6.88
N ALA A 59 -6.34 3.69 -7.86
CA ALA A 59 -5.52 2.58 -8.32
C ALA A 59 -4.68 2.01 -7.16
N ALA A 60 -4.81 0.70 -6.91
CA ALA A 60 -4.26 0.03 -5.74
C ALA A 60 -3.49 -1.24 -6.14
N VAL A 61 -2.37 -1.47 -5.46
CA VAL A 61 -1.59 -2.70 -5.57
C VAL A 61 -2.22 -3.74 -4.64
N ARG A 62 -3.00 -4.65 -5.22
CA ARG A 62 -3.67 -5.74 -4.46
C ARG A 62 -2.97 -7.08 -4.59
N ALA A 63 -2.27 -7.29 -5.69
CA ALA A 63 -1.51 -8.51 -5.90
C ALA A 63 -0.30 -8.53 -4.96
N GLN A 64 -0.02 -9.70 -4.40
CA GLN A 64 1.16 -9.97 -3.58
C GLN A 64 2.00 -11.06 -4.20
N ARG A 65 3.27 -11.10 -3.84
CA ARG A 65 4.22 -12.16 -4.21
C ARG A 65 5.14 -12.46 -3.04
N THR A 66 5.65 -13.68 -3.00
CA THR A 66 6.67 -14.07 -2.02
C THR A 66 8.04 -13.90 -2.63
N LEU A 67 8.95 -13.24 -1.92
CA LEU A 67 10.37 -13.21 -2.24
C LEU A 67 11.11 -14.30 -1.48
N SER A 68 12.21 -14.80 -2.06
CA SER A 68 13.07 -15.83 -1.46
C SER A 68 12.36 -17.18 -1.22
N SER A 69 12.97 -18.06 -0.43
CA SER A 69 12.45 -19.37 -0.05
C SER A 69 12.87 -19.76 1.37
N GLY A 70 12.21 -20.77 1.94
CA GLY A 70 12.53 -21.28 3.28
C GLY A 70 12.31 -20.24 4.39
N LYS A 71 13.23 -20.20 5.36
CA LYS A 71 13.13 -19.30 6.53
C LYS A 71 13.28 -17.81 6.19
N ALA A 72 13.84 -17.50 5.02
CA ALA A 72 14.04 -16.13 4.55
C ALA A 72 12.90 -15.66 3.63
N ALA A 73 11.84 -16.44 3.46
CA ALA A 73 10.70 -16.07 2.63
C ALA A 73 9.85 -14.99 3.30
N PHE A 74 9.48 -13.94 2.56
CA PHE A 74 8.57 -12.90 3.03
C PHE A 74 7.65 -12.44 1.90
N THR A 75 6.40 -12.12 2.27
CA THR A 75 5.36 -11.68 1.34
C THR A 75 5.39 -10.17 1.20
N ILE A 76 5.40 -9.70 -0.04
CA ILE A 76 5.36 -8.29 -0.40
C ILE A 76 4.28 -8.01 -1.44
N SER A 77 3.99 -6.73 -1.68
CA SER A 77 3.25 -6.28 -2.85
C SER A 77 3.92 -6.73 -4.16
N ALA A 78 3.12 -7.03 -5.17
CA ALA A 78 3.63 -7.45 -6.48
C ALA A 78 4.51 -6.36 -7.13
N MET A 79 4.19 -5.09 -6.88
CA MET A 79 4.99 -3.92 -7.28
C MET A 79 5.74 -3.34 -6.09
N GLY A 80 6.99 -2.93 -6.29
CA GLY A 80 7.78 -2.15 -5.34
C GLY A 80 7.90 -0.68 -5.76
N PHE A 81 8.37 0.17 -4.86
CA PHE A 81 8.62 1.58 -5.10
C PHE A 81 10.13 1.86 -5.09
N GLY A 82 10.67 2.32 -6.22
CA GLY A 82 12.07 2.70 -6.34
C GLY A 82 12.32 4.15 -5.94
N CYS A 83 13.13 4.36 -4.90
CA CYS A 83 13.34 5.66 -4.28
C CYS A 83 14.41 6.52 -4.96
N MET A 84 15.21 5.98 -5.90
CA MET A 84 16.28 6.72 -6.59
C MET A 84 15.81 8.09 -7.11
N GLY A 85 14.64 8.11 -7.77
CA GLY A 85 14.12 9.31 -8.42
C GLY A 85 13.61 10.42 -7.49
N LEU A 86 13.58 10.19 -6.18
CA LEU A 86 13.16 11.21 -5.21
C LEU A 86 14.16 12.36 -5.12
N ASN A 87 15.46 12.08 -5.27
CA ASN A 87 16.51 13.09 -5.15
C ASN A 87 17.78 12.80 -5.98
N HIS A 88 17.75 11.83 -6.90
CA HIS A 88 18.94 11.39 -7.62
C HIS A 88 18.66 10.90 -9.05
N HIS A 89 19.61 11.14 -9.97
CA HIS A 89 19.62 10.67 -11.38
C HIS A 89 18.35 10.91 -12.20
N ARG A 90 17.47 11.79 -11.73
CA ARG A 90 16.32 12.34 -12.43
C ARG A 90 16.49 13.86 -12.52
N SER A 91 15.66 14.51 -13.33
CA SER A 91 15.73 15.95 -13.60
C SER A 91 15.45 16.78 -12.33
N GLN A 92 14.40 17.60 -12.29
CA GLN A 92 14.06 18.28 -11.04
C GLN A 92 13.58 17.27 -10.01
N SER A 93 14.18 17.32 -8.83
CA SER A 93 13.73 16.56 -7.67
C SER A 93 12.65 17.36 -6.93
N PRO A 94 11.54 16.73 -6.49
CA PRO A 94 10.56 17.40 -5.65
C PRO A 94 11.18 17.86 -4.33
N ASP A 95 10.50 18.77 -3.63
CA ASP A 95 10.86 19.09 -2.25
C ASP A 95 10.64 17.88 -1.33
N GLU A 96 11.32 17.89 -0.19
CA GLU A 96 11.31 16.78 0.79
C GLU A 96 9.91 16.40 1.26
N LYS A 97 9.02 17.38 1.49
CA LYS A 97 7.64 17.09 1.94
C LYS A 97 6.85 16.38 0.84
N THR A 98 7.05 16.78 -0.41
CA THR A 98 6.45 16.11 -1.56
C THR A 98 6.98 14.68 -1.72
N CYS A 99 8.27 14.45 -1.52
CA CYS A 99 8.85 13.11 -1.54
C CYS A 99 8.30 12.20 -0.44
N ILE A 100 8.19 12.70 0.79
CA ILE A 100 7.60 11.96 1.93
C ILE A 100 6.13 11.62 1.61
N ARG A 101 5.35 12.59 1.13
CA ARG A 101 3.96 12.36 0.73
C ARG A 101 3.84 11.28 -0.34
N LEU A 102 4.74 11.27 -1.33
CA LEU A 102 4.73 10.26 -2.39
C LEU A 102 5.00 8.85 -1.85
N ILE A 103 5.91 8.71 -0.89
CA ILE A 103 6.15 7.44 -0.19
C ILE A 103 4.90 7.01 0.58
N HIS A 104 4.28 7.91 1.34
CA HIS A 104 3.03 7.62 2.07
C HIS A 104 1.91 7.18 1.13
N GLU A 105 1.74 7.87 0.01
CA GLU A 105 0.76 7.50 -1.00
C GLU A 105 1.03 6.11 -1.60
N ALA A 106 2.30 5.73 -1.82
CA ALA A 106 2.64 4.39 -2.25
C ALA A 106 2.22 3.33 -1.21
N ILE A 107 2.45 3.59 0.08
CA ILE A 107 2.02 2.72 1.19
C ILE A 107 0.48 2.61 1.24
N GLU A 108 -0.21 3.75 1.14
CA GLU A 108 -1.68 3.80 1.12
C GLU A 108 -2.27 3.04 -0.07
N ARG A 109 -1.58 3.04 -1.21
CA ARG A 109 -1.95 2.26 -2.40
C ARG A 109 -1.60 0.78 -2.29
N GLY A 110 -0.99 0.33 -1.20
CA GLY A 110 -0.69 -1.08 -0.93
C GLY A 110 0.70 -1.54 -1.34
N VAL A 111 1.64 -0.62 -1.63
CA VAL A 111 3.05 -0.97 -1.82
C VAL A 111 3.69 -1.28 -0.48
N THR A 112 4.40 -2.39 -0.39
CA THR A 112 5.10 -2.84 0.83
C THR A 112 6.59 -3.05 0.62
N LEU A 113 7.13 -2.89 -0.59
CA LEU A 113 8.57 -2.99 -0.86
C LEU A 113 9.11 -1.65 -1.36
N PHE A 114 10.12 -1.11 -0.67
CA PHE A 114 10.80 0.13 -1.01
C PHE A 114 12.28 -0.14 -1.31
N ASP A 115 12.78 0.35 -2.44
CA ASP A 115 14.14 0.13 -2.91
C ASP A 115 14.96 1.43 -2.87
N THR A 116 16.11 1.41 -2.20
CA THR A 116 17.04 2.53 -2.08
C THR A 116 18.50 2.04 -2.21
N ALA A 117 19.48 2.92 -2.02
CA ALA A 117 20.92 2.61 -2.02
C ALA A 117 21.72 3.76 -1.42
N GLU A 118 22.89 3.45 -0.86
CA GLU A 118 23.83 4.45 -0.32
C GLU A 118 24.30 5.47 -1.38
N SER A 119 24.42 5.04 -2.64
CA SER A 119 24.83 5.89 -3.76
C SER A 119 23.77 6.89 -4.18
N TYR A 120 22.49 6.63 -3.87
CA TYR A 120 21.40 7.51 -4.27
C TYR A 120 21.50 8.83 -3.50
N GLY A 121 21.93 9.88 -4.20
CA GLY A 121 22.14 11.20 -3.62
C GLY A 121 23.22 11.23 -2.54
N TYR A 122 24.15 10.27 -2.54
CA TYR A 122 25.24 10.10 -1.58
C TYR A 122 24.77 10.16 -0.11
N HIS A 123 24.19 9.05 0.36
CA HIS A 123 23.58 8.85 1.69
C HIS A 123 22.39 9.75 2.03
N LYS A 124 21.92 10.60 1.11
CA LYS A 124 20.74 11.45 1.34
C LYS A 124 19.43 10.70 1.09
N ASN A 125 19.38 9.82 0.10
CA ASN A 125 18.14 9.10 -0.23
C ASN A 125 17.70 8.16 0.89
N GLU A 126 18.63 7.40 1.47
CA GLU A 126 18.31 6.49 2.59
C GLU A 126 17.80 7.24 3.82
N LYS A 127 18.37 8.41 4.13
CA LYS A 127 17.89 9.27 5.22
C LYS A 127 16.47 9.78 4.97
N LEU A 128 16.21 10.28 3.76
CA LEU A 128 14.88 10.73 3.34
C LEU A 128 13.84 9.61 3.42
N VAL A 129 14.19 8.42 2.91
CA VAL A 129 13.31 7.24 2.95
C VAL A 129 13.09 6.78 4.38
N GLY A 130 14.13 6.74 5.21
CA GLY A 130 14.03 6.39 6.63
C GLY A 130 13.09 7.31 7.40
N GLU A 131 13.17 8.62 7.18
CA GLU A 131 12.24 9.59 7.78
C GLU A 131 10.81 9.37 7.30
N ALA A 132 10.62 9.16 5.99
CA ALA A 132 9.28 8.91 5.43
C ALA A 132 8.63 7.63 5.95
N LEU A 133 9.41 6.57 6.20
CA LEU A 133 8.91 5.27 6.64
C LEU A 133 8.70 5.15 8.16
N LYS A 134 9.06 6.19 8.92
CA LYS A 134 8.85 6.22 10.37
C LYS A 134 7.37 6.00 10.72
N GLY A 135 7.11 5.00 11.56
CA GLY A 135 5.75 4.59 11.94
C GLY A 135 5.08 3.56 11.01
N TYR A 136 5.77 3.09 9.97
CA TYR A 136 5.27 2.05 9.05
C TYR A 136 6.12 0.76 9.05
N THR A 137 7.02 0.60 10.02
CA THR A 137 8.02 -0.51 10.07
C THR A 137 7.41 -1.91 10.14
N ASP A 138 6.16 -2.01 10.59
CA ASP A 138 5.38 -3.26 10.64
C ASP A 138 4.66 -3.57 9.32
N ARG A 139 4.69 -2.66 8.34
CA ARG A 139 3.93 -2.73 7.09
C ARG A 139 4.80 -2.77 5.83
N VAL A 140 6.08 -2.44 5.94
CA VAL A 140 6.97 -2.27 4.78
C VAL A 140 8.25 -3.05 4.94
N PHE A 141 8.84 -3.38 3.80
CA PHE A 141 10.16 -3.97 3.64
C PHE A 141 11.03 -2.98 2.87
N VAL A 142 12.30 -2.88 3.28
CA VAL A 142 13.29 -2.01 2.64
C VAL A 142 14.38 -2.87 2.03
N SER A 143 14.68 -2.63 0.76
CA SER A 143 15.84 -3.17 0.05
C SER A 143 16.83 -2.04 -0.13
N SER A 144 18.04 -2.19 0.42
CA SER A 144 19.16 -1.27 0.15
C SER A 144 20.34 -2.02 -0.47
N LYS A 145 21.30 -1.25 -0.97
CA LYS A 145 22.47 -1.71 -1.72
C LYS A 145 23.68 -0.93 -1.24
N PHE A 146 24.80 -1.62 -1.13
CA PHE A 146 26.09 -1.04 -0.77
C PHE A 146 27.19 -1.62 -1.67
N GLY A 147 28.38 -1.03 -1.60
CA GLY A 147 29.57 -1.53 -2.27
C GLY A 147 30.40 -0.44 -2.95
N HIS A 148 30.04 0.84 -2.79
CA HIS A 148 30.82 1.93 -3.36
C HIS A 148 31.74 2.55 -2.32
N LYS A 149 32.89 3.04 -2.77
CA LYS A 149 33.77 3.80 -1.88
C LYS A 149 33.32 5.25 -1.79
N PHE A 150 33.27 5.78 -0.56
CA PHE A 150 32.98 7.18 -0.30
C PHE A 150 34.17 7.86 0.39
N VAL A 151 34.50 9.06 -0.06
CA VAL A 151 35.49 9.93 0.60
C VAL A 151 34.80 11.26 0.88
N ASN A 152 34.75 11.66 2.15
CA ASN A 152 34.08 12.88 2.61
C ASN A 152 32.60 12.96 2.15
N GLY A 153 31.89 11.82 2.14
CA GLY A 153 30.48 11.75 1.74
C GLY A 153 30.23 11.87 0.24
N VAL A 154 31.25 11.73 -0.59
CA VAL A 154 31.14 11.73 -2.05
C VAL A 154 31.62 10.39 -2.59
N GLN A 155 30.83 9.81 -3.49
CA GLN A 155 31.18 8.55 -4.14
C GLN A 155 32.40 8.71 -5.05
N VAL A 156 33.39 7.82 -4.90
CA VAL A 156 34.51 7.66 -5.83
C VAL A 156 34.07 6.72 -6.94
N LYS A 157 33.67 7.28 -8.10
CA LYS A 157 33.02 6.51 -9.18
C LYS A 157 33.82 5.34 -9.75
N THR A 158 35.15 5.35 -9.60
CA THR A 158 36.05 4.33 -10.12
C THR A 158 36.41 3.25 -9.09
N GLU A 159 35.91 3.39 -7.86
CA GLU A 159 36.31 2.53 -6.74
C GLU A 159 35.08 1.94 -6.04
N GLU A 160 35.20 0.66 -5.72
CA GLU A 160 34.19 -0.12 -5.01
C GLU A 160 34.83 -0.66 -3.72
N ASP A 161 34.04 -0.72 -2.67
CA ASP A 161 34.38 -1.34 -1.40
C ASP A 161 33.15 -2.07 -0.85
N SER A 162 33.09 -3.38 -1.10
CA SER A 162 32.03 -4.26 -0.61
C SER A 162 32.43 -4.99 0.67
N THR A 163 33.45 -4.52 1.40
CA THR A 163 33.85 -5.13 2.67
C THR A 163 32.79 -4.88 3.75
N PRO A 164 32.63 -5.79 4.73
CA PRO A 164 31.69 -5.59 5.84
C PRO A 164 31.95 -4.33 6.67
N THR A 165 33.18 -3.78 6.62
CA THR A 165 33.56 -2.53 7.30
C THR A 165 33.02 -1.27 6.63
N ASN A 166 32.53 -1.37 5.40
CA ASN A 166 31.98 -0.28 4.61
C ASN A 166 30.43 -0.34 4.52
N ILE A 167 29.77 -0.88 5.54
CA ILE A 167 28.30 -0.95 5.69
C ILE A 167 27.86 -0.09 6.87
#